data_AF-A0A1R3L015-F1
#
_entry.id   AF-A0A1R3L015-F1
#
_cell.length_a   1.000
_cell.length_b   1.000
_cell.length_c   1.000
_cell.angle_alpha   90.00
_cell.angle_beta   90.00
_cell.angle_gamma   90.00
#
_symmetry.space_group_name_H-M   'P 1'
#
loop_
_entity.id
_entity.type
_entity.pdbx_description
1 polymer ?
#
loop_
_entity_poly.entity_id
_entity_poly.type
_entity_poly.pdbx_seq_one_letter_code
_entity_poly.pdbx_strand_id
1 'polypeptide(L)'
;MHALYVLVLIQSCFYSILLVSCVYDLCSSCTIVRVMDALVNPERPVAVRVNWTVEEEGTLLDCVSVLNVNQFLSCTDYHRLEQLFNQRCPEKNPGRVAISSKLKALKRDFIHAIEMLANGFTFNNEIKMVEGPEELWEAWLQQHDAHARLKTKAIPHFNVLQVIFNPRLH
;
A
#
# COMPACT_ATOMS: atom_id res chain seq x y z
N MET A 1 -48.46 13.33 -7.15
CA MET A 1 -47.29 14.24 -7.06
C MET A 1 -46.41 14.05 -5.81
N HIS A 2 -46.83 13.37 -4.74
CA HIS A 2 -45.99 13.15 -3.55
C HIS A 2 -45.00 11.96 -3.67
N ALA A 3 -45.36 10.90 -4.41
CA ALA A 3 -44.51 9.72 -4.57
C ALA A 3 -43.21 9.98 -5.37
N LEU A 4 -43.25 10.91 -6.33
CA LEU A 4 -42.08 11.29 -7.12
C LEU A 4 -41.06 12.12 -6.31
N TYR A 5 -41.52 12.89 -5.32
CA TYR A 5 -40.64 13.72 -4.47
C TYR A 5 -39.84 12.85 -3.48
N VAL A 6 -40.45 11.79 -2.93
CA VAL A 6 -39.80 10.84 -2.02
C VAL A 6 -38.72 10.03 -2.74
N LEU A 7 -38.97 9.62 -3.98
CA LEU A 7 -37.97 8.89 -4.78
C LEU A 7 -36.75 9.75 -5.13
N VAL A 8 -36.95 11.05 -5.44
CA VAL A 8 -35.84 11.99 -5.71
C VAL A 8 -34.99 12.23 -4.45
N LEU A 9 -35.62 12.29 -3.26
CA LEU A 9 -34.91 12.42 -1.98
C LEU A 9 -34.11 11.15 -1.61
N ILE A 10 -34.66 9.96 -1.86
CA ILE A 10 -33.94 8.70 -1.62
C ILE A 10 -32.76 8.56 -2.59
N GLN A 11 -32.94 8.94 -3.86
CA GLN A 11 -31.88 8.88 -4.87
C GLN A 11 -30.73 9.87 -4.57
N SER A 12 -31.05 11.07 -4.06
CA SER A 12 -30.05 12.06 -3.64
C SER A 12 -29.32 11.67 -2.36
N CYS A 13 -29.99 11.01 -1.41
CA CYS A 13 -29.33 10.39 -0.24
C CYS A 13 -28.41 9.23 -0.64
N PHE A 14 -28.80 8.39 -1.62
CA PHE A 14 -27.94 7.31 -2.12
C PHE A 14 -26.71 7.85 -2.87
N TYR A 15 -26.84 8.92 -3.65
CA TYR A 15 -25.70 9.57 -4.29
C TYR A 15 -24.74 10.20 -3.27
N SER A 16 -25.27 10.70 -2.15
CA SER A 16 -24.47 11.26 -1.06
C SER A 16 -23.71 10.17 -0.30
N ILE A 17 -24.36 9.02 -0.02
CA ILE A 17 -23.72 7.85 0.64
C ILE A 17 -22.70 7.18 -0.29
N LEU A 18 -22.96 7.10 -1.59
CA LEU A 18 -22.02 6.57 -2.57
C LEU A 18 -20.81 7.50 -2.78
N LEU A 19 -21.00 8.82 -2.73
CA LEU A 19 -19.89 9.78 -2.71
C LEU A 19 -19.04 9.64 -1.45
N VAL A 20 -19.66 9.37 -0.29
CA VAL A 20 -18.92 9.04 0.93
C VAL A 20 -18.13 7.74 0.74
N SER A 21 -18.71 6.66 0.21
CA SER A 21 -17.94 5.42 -0.04
C SER A 21 -16.78 5.61 -1.03
N CYS A 22 -16.98 6.42 -2.09
CA CYS A 22 -15.96 6.66 -3.11
C CYS A 22 -14.80 7.53 -2.59
N VAL A 23 -15.06 8.45 -1.66
CA VAL A 23 -14.01 9.24 -0.98
C VAL A 23 -13.22 8.39 0.02
N TYR A 24 -13.84 7.36 0.63
CA TYR A 24 -13.16 6.47 1.58
C TYR A 24 -12.13 5.53 0.90
N ASP A 25 -12.32 5.21 -0.39
CA ASP A 25 -11.36 4.37 -1.14
C ASP A 25 -10.11 5.12 -1.63
N LEU A 26 -10.15 6.45 -1.71
CA LEU A 26 -9.05 7.24 -2.29
C LEU A 26 -7.97 7.68 -1.30
N CYS A 27 -8.16 7.57 0.01
CA CYS A 27 -7.07 7.95 0.92
C CYS A 27 -7.14 7.29 2.31
N SER A 28 -6.80 6.00 2.39
CA SER A 28 -6.48 5.35 3.68
C SER A 28 -5.24 5.96 4.39
N SER A 29 -4.60 6.97 3.79
CA SER A 29 -3.44 7.69 4.34
C SER A 29 -3.77 9.12 4.81
N CYS A 30 -5.00 9.61 4.62
CA CYS A 30 -5.38 10.95 5.05
C CYS A 30 -5.78 10.94 6.52
N THR A 31 -5.15 11.80 7.33
CA THR A 31 -5.54 12.09 8.71
C THR A 31 -7.05 12.34 8.84
N ILE A 32 -7.66 12.95 7.81
CA ILE A 32 -9.11 13.23 7.73
C ILE A 32 -9.95 11.95 7.82
N VAL A 33 -9.60 10.88 7.12
CA VAL A 33 -10.36 9.61 7.16
C VAL A 33 -10.24 8.96 8.52
N ARG A 34 -9.05 9.05 9.16
CA ARG A 34 -8.85 8.54 10.53
C ARG A 34 -9.64 9.34 11.56
N VAL A 35 -9.75 10.66 11.38
CA VAL A 35 -10.55 11.54 12.25
C VAL A 35 -12.04 11.27 12.05
N MET A 36 -12.51 11.16 10.80
CA MET A 36 -13.92 10.82 10.52
C MET A 36 -14.30 9.43 11.05
N ASP A 37 -13.46 8.42 10.85
CA ASP A 37 -13.68 7.06 11.36
C ASP A 37 -13.69 7.02 12.90
N ALA A 38 -12.82 7.80 13.56
CA ALA A 38 -12.79 7.91 15.03
C ALA A 38 -14.01 8.66 15.60
N LEU A 39 -14.57 9.63 14.88
CA LEU A 39 -15.81 10.32 15.27
C LEU A 39 -17.04 9.44 15.06
N VAL A 40 -17.06 8.64 13.99
CA VAL A 40 -18.17 7.75 13.65
C VAL A 40 -18.14 6.46 14.48
N ASN A 41 -16.95 5.98 14.87
CA ASN A 41 -16.79 4.71 15.59
C ASN A 41 -15.77 4.83 16.74
N PRO A 42 -16.15 5.47 17.85
CA PRO A 42 -15.24 5.78 18.96
C PRO A 42 -14.77 4.55 19.75
N GLU A 43 -15.46 3.41 19.61
CA GLU A 43 -15.07 2.14 20.26
C GLU A 43 -14.14 1.27 19.39
N ARG A 44 -13.86 1.69 18.14
CA ARG A 44 -12.97 0.94 17.27
C ARG A 44 -11.57 0.91 17.90
N PRO A 45 -10.98 -0.27 18.15
CA PRO A 45 -9.64 -0.36 18.71
C PRO A 45 -8.68 0.43 17.82
N VAL A 46 -7.94 1.37 18.41
CA VAL A 46 -6.90 2.12 17.70
C VAL A 46 -5.98 1.11 17.04
N ALA A 47 -5.86 1.17 15.72
CA ALA A 47 -5.05 0.22 14.97
C ALA A 47 -3.64 0.17 15.57
N VAL A 48 -3.32 -0.95 16.21
CA VAL A 48 -2.00 -1.17 16.81
C VAL A 48 -0.98 -1.13 15.68
N ARG A 49 0.07 -0.33 15.86
CA ARG A 49 1.13 -0.22 14.88
C ARG A 49 1.86 -1.56 14.80
N VAL A 50 1.59 -2.32 13.74
CA VAL A 50 2.31 -3.57 13.47
C VAL A 50 3.75 -3.23 13.08
N ASN A 51 4.71 -3.68 13.88
CA ASN A 51 6.12 -3.63 13.51
C ASN A 51 6.42 -4.81 12.58
N TRP A 52 7.03 -4.58 11.42
CA TRP A 52 7.31 -5.64 10.44
C TRP A 52 8.82 -5.86 10.35
N THR A 53 9.27 -7.10 10.50
CA THR A 53 10.67 -7.46 10.24
C THR A 53 10.90 -7.72 8.75
N VAL A 54 12.18 -7.79 8.35
CA VAL A 54 12.54 -8.10 6.96
C VAL A 54 12.06 -9.49 6.57
N GLU A 55 12.14 -10.47 7.48
CA GLU A 55 11.73 -11.85 7.28
C GLU A 55 10.21 -11.97 7.14
N GLU A 56 9.46 -11.23 7.95
CA GLU A 56 8.00 -11.17 7.86
C GLU A 56 7.54 -10.51 6.55
N GLU A 57 8.21 -9.44 6.11
CA GLU A 57 7.96 -8.82 4.80
C GLU A 57 8.26 -9.80 3.66
N GLY A 58 9.35 -10.56 3.76
CA GLY A 58 9.68 -11.60 2.78
C GLY A 58 8.60 -12.66 2.70
N THR A 59 8.16 -13.17 3.85
CA THR A 59 7.07 -14.15 3.95
C THR A 59 5.78 -13.62 3.34
N LEU A 60 5.44 -12.35 3.59
CA LEU A 60 4.30 -11.69 3.01
C LEU A 60 4.39 -11.64 1.48
N LEU A 61 5.53 -11.27 0.93
CA LEU A 61 5.74 -11.22 -0.52
C LEU A 61 5.71 -12.60 -1.16
N ASP A 62 6.25 -13.63 -0.50
CA ASP A 62 6.15 -15.01 -0.97
C ASP A 62 4.70 -15.49 -1.03
N CYS A 63 3.87 -15.13 -0.04
CA CYS A 63 2.44 -15.40 -0.08
C CYS A 63 1.77 -14.71 -1.28
N VAL A 64 2.12 -13.45 -1.56
CA VAL A 64 1.61 -12.73 -2.74
C VAL A 64 2.02 -13.41 -4.03
N SER A 65 3.28 -13.80 -4.17
CA SER A 65 3.78 -14.53 -5.34
C SER A 65 3.00 -15.83 -5.59
N VAL A 66 2.77 -16.61 -4.53
CA VAL A 66 1.94 -17.83 -4.62
C VAL A 66 0.52 -17.51 -5.09
N LEU A 67 -0.10 -16.44 -4.58
CA LEU A 67 -1.46 -16.08 -5.00
C LEU A 67 -1.51 -15.55 -6.43
N ASN A 68 -0.52 -14.75 -6.86
CA ASN A 68 -0.44 -14.20 -8.21
C ASN A 68 -0.22 -15.28 -9.27
N VAL A 69 0.62 -16.29 -8.99
CA VAL A 69 0.80 -17.45 -9.89
C VAL A 69 -0.50 -18.25 -10.03
N ASN A 70 -1.34 -18.24 -8.99
CA ASN A 70 -2.58 -19.03 -8.93
C ASN A 70 -3.85 -18.26 -9.35
N GLN A 71 -3.79 -16.94 -9.55
CA GLN A 71 -4.97 -16.11 -9.87
C GLN A 71 -4.66 -14.99 -10.86
N PHE A 72 -5.36 -15.02 -12.01
CA PHE A 72 -5.54 -13.91 -12.98
C PHE A 72 -6.38 -12.74 -12.41
N LEU A 73 -6.28 -12.41 -11.12
CA LEU A 73 -7.13 -11.37 -10.54
C LEU A 73 -6.44 -10.00 -10.54
N SER A 74 -7.16 -9.01 -11.05
CA SER A 74 -6.79 -7.59 -11.05
C SER A 74 -6.81 -6.95 -9.66
N CYS A 75 -7.29 -7.67 -8.63
CA CYS A 75 -7.32 -7.25 -7.23
C CYS A 75 -6.74 -8.32 -6.31
N THR A 76 -5.92 -7.90 -5.35
CA THR A 76 -5.36 -8.80 -4.32
C THR A 76 -6.47 -9.25 -3.38
N ASP A 77 -6.71 -10.57 -3.32
CA ASP A 77 -7.59 -11.18 -2.30
C ASP A 77 -6.90 -11.14 -0.92
N TYR A 78 -7.11 -10.04 -0.19
CA TYR A 78 -6.51 -9.82 1.12
C TYR A 78 -7.00 -10.81 2.19
N HIS A 79 -8.17 -11.44 2.00
CA HIS A 79 -8.64 -12.46 2.95
C HIS A 79 -7.83 -13.74 2.80
N ARG A 80 -7.69 -14.23 1.57
CA ARG A 80 -6.87 -15.40 1.28
C ARG A 80 -5.40 -15.16 1.60
N LEU A 81 -4.91 -13.95 1.34
CA LEU A 81 -3.54 -13.56 1.68
C LEU A 81 -3.29 -13.57 3.19
N GLU A 82 -4.21 -13.04 4.00
CA GLU A 82 -4.11 -13.10 5.46
C GLU A 82 -4.09 -14.54 5.96
N GLN A 83 -4.97 -15.40 5.46
CA GLN A 83 -4.99 -16.82 5.85
C GLN A 83 -3.66 -17.50 5.54
N LEU A 84 -3.12 -17.30 4.34
CA LEU A 84 -1.84 -17.89 3.95
C LEU A 84 -0.67 -17.32 4.75
N PHE A 85 -0.67 -16.01 5.01
CA PHE A 85 0.35 -15.38 5.84
C PHE A 85 0.32 -15.92 7.28
N ASN A 86 -0.86 -16.02 7.89
CA ASN A 86 -1.03 -16.53 9.25
C ASN A 86 -0.68 -18.02 9.37
N GLN A 87 -0.76 -18.81 8.29
CA GLN A 87 -0.26 -20.18 8.29
C GLN A 87 1.28 -20.24 8.36
N ARG A 88 1.98 -19.26 7.78
CA ARG A 88 3.44 -19.19 7.78
C ARG A 88 4.00 -18.45 9.00
N CYS A 89 3.28 -17.46 9.50
CA CYS A 89 3.63 -16.63 10.65
C CYS A 89 2.46 -16.60 11.66
N PRO A 90 2.15 -17.73 12.33
CA PRO A 90 0.96 -17.84 13.19
C PRO A 90 0.96 -16.89 14.39
N GLU A 91 2.13 -16.57 14.93
CA GLU A 91 2.26 -15.70 16.09
C GLU A 91 2.02 -14.21 15.77
N LYS A 92 2.19 -13.80 14.50
CA LYS A 92 2.14 -12.38 14.12
C LYS A 92 0.72 -11.84 14.02
N ASN A 93 -0.15 -12.62 13.37
CA ASN A 93 -1.56 -12.32 13.09
C ASN A 93 -1.90 -10.82 12.97
N PRO A 94 -1.35 -10.12 11.96
CA PRO A 94 -1.40 -8.65 11.90
C PRO A 94 -2.75 -8.09 11.43
N GLY A 95 -3.63 -8.95 10.90
CA GLY A 95 -4.91 -8.54 10.34
C GLY A 95 -4.83 -8.04 8.88
N ARG A 96 -5.91 -8.19 8.12
CA ARG A 96 -6.03 -7.74 6.71
C ARG A 96 -5.65 -6.28 6.48
N VAL A 97 -6.02 -5.38 7.39
CA VAL A 97 -5.77 -3.94 7.26
C VAL A 97 -4.27 -3.66 7.31
N ALA A 98 -3.54 -4.28 8.24
CA ALA A 98 -2.09 -4.11 8.35
C ALA A 98 -1.36 -4.74 7.16
N ILE A 99 -1.81 -5.92 6.70
CA ILE A 99 -1.28 -6.57 5.50
C ILE A 99 -1.46 -5.67 4.27
N SER A 100 -2.66 -5.14 4.05
CA SER A 100 -2.94 -4.25 2.91
C SER A 100 -2.10 -2.98 2.97
N SER A 101 -2.02 -2.35 4.14
CA SER A 101 -1.22 -1.15 4.36
C SER A 101 0.26 -1.40 4.07
N LYS A 102 0.80 -2.53 4.55
CA LYS A 102 2.19 -2.92 4.32
C LYS A 102 2.48 -3.17 2.83
N LEU A 103 1.63 -3.93 2.14
CA LEU A 103 1.81 -4.17 0.70
C LEU A 103 1.74 -2.88 -0.12
N LYS A 104 0.80 -1.99 0.19
CA LYS A 104 0.73 -0.67 -0.46
C LYS A 104 1.99 0.16 -0.22
N ALA A 105 2.58 0.10 0.98
CA ALA A 105 3.83 0.77 1.29
C ALA A 105 5.01 0.19 0.49
N LEU A 106 5.17 -1.13 0.48
CA LEU A 106 6.22 -1.82 -0.27
C LEU A 106 6.13 -1.53 -1.77
N LYS A 107 4.93 -1.62 -2.35
CA LYS A 107 4.69 -1.31 -3.77
C LYS A 107 5.05 0.15 -4.09
N ARG A 108 4.68 1.09 -3.22
CA ARG A 108 4.99 2.51 -3.43
C ARG A 108 6.49 2.79 -3.39
N ASP A 109 7.20 2.23 -2.40
CA ASP A 109 8.65 2.40 -2.30
C ASP A 109 9.36 1.80 -3.52
N PHE A 110 8.90 0.64 -4.00
CA PHE A 110 9.39 0.04 -5.22
C PHE A 110 9.15 0.91 -6.46
N ILE A 111 7.93 1.45 -6.65
CA ILE A 111 7.61 2.32 -7.79
C ILE A 111 8.49 3.57 -7.78
N HIS A 112 8.62 4.22 -6.63
CA HIS A 112 9.48 5.40 -6.49
C HIS A 112 10.94 5.05 -6.81
N ALA A 113 11.45 3.92 -6.33
CA ALA A 113 12.81 3.48 -6.63
C ALA A 113 13.00 3.23 -8.14
N ILE A 114 12.08 2.53 -8.82
CA ILE A 114 12.16 2.31 -10.27
C ILE A 114 12.13 3.62 -11.05
N GLU A 115 11.29 4.57 -10.64
CA GLU A 115 11.24 5.90 -11.25
C GLU A 115 12.58 6.63 -11.10
N MET A 116 13.20 6.56 -9.92
CA MET A 116 14.53 7.14 -9.70
C MET A 116 15.59 6.45 -10.55
N LEU A 117 15.57 5.11 -10.65
CA LEU A 117 16.52 4.37 -11.49
C LEU A 117 16.41 4.76 -12.98
N ALA A 118 15.20 5.03 -13.45
CA ALA A 118 14.98 5.53 -14.82
C ALA A 118 15.54 6.94 -15.05
N ASN A 119 15.84 7.69 -13.97
CA ASN A 119 16.35 9.05 -14.00
C ASN A 119 17.82 9.16 -13.53
N GLY A 120 18.60 8.07 -13.71
CA GLY A 120 20.05 8.08 -13.52
C GLY A 120 20.52 7.72 -12.11
N PHE A 121 19.62 7.39 -11.20
CA PHE A 121 20.00 6.71 -9.96
C PHE A 121 20.36 5.26 -10.22
N THR A 122 21.06 4.64 -9.27
CA THR A 122 21.40 3.22 -9.29
C THR A 122 20.88 2.54 -8.02
N PHE A 123 20.74 1.21 -8.03
CA PHE A 123 20.34 0.45 -6.85
C PHE A 123 21.53 -0.35 -6.34
N ASN A 124 21.95 -0.07 -5.10
CA ASN A 124 23.00 -0.82 -4.46
C ASN A 124 22.44 -2.11 -3.86
N ASN A 125 22.87 -3.23 -4.42
CA ASN A 125 22.44 -4.56 -4.02
C ASN A 125 23.03 -5.05 -2.69
N GLU A 126 24.11 -4.45 -2.19
CA GLU A 126 24.73 -4.82 -0.91
C GLU A 126 23.97 -4.21 0.26
N ILE A 127 23.78 -2.88 0.23
CA ILE A 127 23.04 -2.16 1.28
C ILE A 127 21.52 -2.10 1.03
N LYS A 128 21.07 -2.58 -0.13
CA LYS A 128 19.67 -2.61 -0.57
C LYS A 128 19.04 -1.23 -0.67
N MET A 129 19.75 -0.23 -1.19
CA MET A 129 19.28 1.16 -1.22
C MET A 129 19.43 1.79 -2.61
N VAL A 130 18.68 2.87 -2.85
CA VAL A 130 18.89 3.73 -4.02
C VAL A 130 20.09 4.62 -3.77
N GLU A 131 21.01 4.69 -4.73
CA GLU A 131 22.23 5.48 -4.69
C GLU A 131 22.30 6.44 -5.88
N GLY A 132 22.95 7.57 -5.65
CA GLY A 132 23.20 8.60 -6.65
C GLY A 132 24.10 9.70 -6.08
N PRO A 133 24.73 10.52 -6.94
CA PRO A 133 25.47 11.70 -6.50
C PRO A 133 24.60 12.63 -5.63
N GLU A 134 25.21 13.35 -4.70
CA GLU A 134 24.48 14.26 -3.81
C GLU A 134 23.77 15.37 -4.61
N GLU A 135 24.42 15.88 -5.66
CA GLU A 135 23.84 16.90 -6.54
C GLU A 135 22.58 16.39 -7.27
N LEU A 136 22.57 15.10 -7.63
CA LEU A 136 21.42 14.46 -8.24
C LEU A 136 20.28 14.30 -7.23
N TRP A 137 20.60 13.94 -5.98
CA TRP A 137 19.62 13.90 -4.89
C TRP A 137 19.01 15.27 -4.61
N GLU A 138 19.81 16.32 -4.51
CA GLU A 138 19.33 17.68 -4.26
C GLU A 138 18.38 18.16 -5.36
N ALA A 139 18.78 18.01 -6.63
CA ALA A 139 17.94 18.38 -7.77
C ALA A 139 16.63 17.57 -7.83
N TRP A 140 16.70 16.27 -7.54
CA TRP A 140 15.53 15.38 -7.53
C TRP A 140 14.53 15.75 -6.42
N LEU A 141 15.01 15.98 -5.20
CA LEU A 141 14.16 16.25 -4.04
C LEU A 141 13.47 17.62 -4.11
N GLN A 142 14.00 18.57 -4.87
CA GLN A 142 13.29 19.84 -5.15
C GLN A 142 11.96 19.63 -5.86
N GLN A 143 11.84 18.58 -6.68
CA GLN A 143 10.63 18.27 -7.45
C GLN A 143 9.83 17.10 -6.84
N HIS A 144 10.50 16.22 -6.09
CA HIS A 144 9.95 14.97 -5.58
C HIS A 144 10.23 14.74 -4.09
N ASP A 145 9.83 15.67 -3.22
CA ASP A 145 10.05 15.59 -1.76
C ASP A 145 9.57 14.27 -1.14
N ALA A 146 8.50 13.67 -1.69
CA ALA A 146 7.98 12.37 -1.25
C ALA A 146 9.00 11.21 -1.39
N HIS A 147 10.08 11.38 -2.15
CA HIS A 147 11.13 10.38 -2.36
C HIS A 147 12.28 10.53 -1.35
N ALA A 148 12.31 11.60 -0.55
CA ALA A 148 13.37 11.86 0.43
C ALA A 148 13.64 10.67 1.36
N ARG A 149 12.58 9.94 1.73
CA ARG A 149 12.70 8.74 2.57
C ARG A 149 13.58 7.64 1.95
N LEU A 150 13.69 7.56 0.63
CA LEU A 150 14.49 6.53 -0.05
C LEU A 150 15.99 6.78 0.08
N LYS A 151 16.42 7.99 0.45
CA LYS A 151 17.83 8.33 0.69
C LYS A 151 18.42 7.54 1.85
N THR A 152 17.60 7.20 2.85
CA THR A 152 18.03 6.51 4.08
C THR A 152 17.36 5.15 4.28
N LYS A 153 16.45 4.76 3.39
CA LYS A 153 15.63 3.57 3.54
C LYS A 153 16.11 2.43 2.65
N ALA A 154 16.41 1.29 3.28
CA ALA A 154 16.61 0.03 2.58
C ALA A 154 15.30 -0.53 2.02
N ILE A 155 15.40 -1.19 0.86
CA ILE A 155 14.37 -1.98 0.19
C ILE A 155 14.92 -3.41 0.03
N PRO A 156 14.93 -4.23 1.09
CA PRO A 156 15.60 -5.53 1.08
C PRO A 156 15.08 -6.47 -0.01
N HIS A 157 13.78 -6.38 -0.31
CA HIS A 157 13.07 -7.27 -1.22
C HIS A 157 12.94 -6.73 -2.65
N PHE A 158 13.82 -5.81 -3.06
CA PHE A 158 13.72 -5.12 -4.36
C PHE A 158 13.52 -6.08 -5.55
N ASN A 159 14.33 -7.14 -5.63
CA ASN A 159 14.24 -8.12 -6.73
C ASN A 159 12.90 -8.87 -6.73
N VAL A 160 12.40 -9.24 -5.56
CA VAL A 160 11.10 -9.93 -5.42
C VAL A 160 9.96 -8.98 -5.80
N LEU A 161 10.04 -7.71 -5.38
CA LEU A 161 9.09 -6.67 -5.74
C LEU A 161 9.06 -6.42 -7.25
N GLN A 162 10.21 -6.51 -7.93
CA GLN A 162 10.30 -6.40 -9.38
C GLN A 162 9.53 -7.52 -10.09
N VAL A 163 9.70 -8.77 -9.66
CA VAL A 163 8.96 -9.92 -10.21
C VAL A 163 7.46 -9.76 -9.99
N ILE A 164 7.05 -9.32 -8.79
CA ILE A 164 5.63 -9.20 -8.42
C ILE A 164 4.94 -8.03 -9.12
N PHE A 165 5.57 -6.86 -9.14
CA PHE A 165 4.92 -5.60 -9.54
C PHE A 165 5.33 -5.07 -10.90
N ASN A 166 6.39 -5.62 -11.50
CA ASN A 166 6.82 -5.24 -12.84
C ASN A 166 7.11 -6.48 -13.72
N PRO A 167 6.08 -7.31 -14.00
CA PRO A 167 6.25 -8.56 -14.75
C PRO A 167 6.64 -8.35 -16.23
N ARG A 168 6.69 -7.10 -16.71
CA ARG A 168 7.04 -6.76 -18.11
C ARG A 168 8.54 -6.57 -18.34
N LEU A 169 9.37 -6.67 -17.30
CA LEU A 169 10.84 -6.56 -17.38
C LEU A 169 11.57 -7.92 -17.36
N HIS A 170 10.85 -9.03 -17.51
CA HIS A 170 11.40 -10.38 -17.55
C HIS A 170 11.08 -11.06 -18.89
#